data_AF-A0A484XRH5-F1
#
_entry.id   AF-A0A484XRH5-F1
#
_cell.length_a   1.000
_cell.length_b   1.000
_cell.length_c   1.000
_cell.angle_alpha   90.00
_cell.angle_beta   90.00
_cell.angle_gamma   90.00
#
_symmetry.space_group_name_H-M   'P 1'
#
loop_
_entity.id
_entity.type
_entity.pdbx_description
1 polymer ?
#
loop_
_entity_poly.entity_id
_entity_poly.type
_entity_poly.pdbx_seq_one_letter_code
_entity_poly.pdbx_strand_id
1 'polypeptide(L)'
;MKAVSHFRTLDAAAALAAANKRVSNILAKSDETLNERVNAATLKEPEEIALAMQVVVLRDKLEPFFAEGRYQEALVELSELREAIDAFFEKVMVNVEDQELRINRLTMLEKLRELFLRVADISLLQ
;
A
#
# COMPACT_ATOMS: atom_id res chain seq x y z
N MET A 1 -14.41 -4.82 17.78
CA MET A 1 -13.19 -4.31 18.49
C MET A 1 -12.00 -5.29 18.71
N LYS A 2 -11.97 -6.53 18.18
CA LYS A 2 -10.82 -7.47 18.41
C LYS A 2 -9.79 -7.57 17.26
N ALA A 3 -10.21 -7.38 16.01
CA ALA A 3 -9.31 -7.51 14.86
C ALA A 3 -8.29 -6.35 14.78
N VAL A 4 -8.76 -5.09 14.91
CA VAL A 4 -7.89 -3.90 14.92
C VAL A 4 -6.91 -3.91 16.10
N SER A 5 -7.36 -4.33 17.29
CA SER A 5 -6.53 -4.29 18.51
C SER A 5 -5.42 -5.34 18.47
N HIS A 6 -5.70 -6.55 17.95
CA HIS A 6 -4.67 -7.57 17.74
C HIS A 6 -3.70 -7.18 16.63
N PHE A 7 -4.20 -6.58 15.55
CA PHE A 7 -3.34 -6.07 14.48
C PHE A 7 -2.42 -4.95 14.98
N ARG A 8 -2.94 -3.97 15.74
CA ARG A 8 -2.14 -2.91 16.36
C ARG A 8 -1.04 -3.40 17.29
N THR A 9 -1.16 -4.61 17.85
CA THR A 9 -0.11 -5.22 18.67
C THR A 9 0.96 -5.93 17.86
N LEU A 10 0.76 -6.13 16.54
CA LEU A 10 1.77 -6.69 15.65
C LEU A 10 2.69 -5.58 15.15
N ASP A 11 4.00 -5.84 15.14
CA ASP A 11 5.01 -4.93 14.56
C ASP A 11 4.68 -4.53 13.12
N ALA A 12 3.97 -5.39 12.40
CA ALA A 12 3.42 -5.13 11.08
C ALA A 12 2.51 -3.90 11.03
N ALA A 13 1.60 -3.71 11.99
CA ALA A 13 0.68 -2.58 11.98
C ALA A 13 1.39 -1.25 12.22
N ALA A 14 2.45 -1.25 13.03
CA ALA A 14 3.27 -0.06 13.24
C ALA A 14 3.99 0.35 11.95
N ALA A 15 4.57 -0.61 11.24
CA ALA A 15 5.23 -0.37 9.95
C ALA A 15 4.25 0.08 8.87
N LEU A 16 3.09 -0.56 8.77
CA LEU A 16 2.03 -0.18 7.84
C LEU A 16 1.48 1.22 8.13
N ALA A 17 1.27 1.57 9.41
CA ALA A 17 0.87 2.92 9.80
C ALA A 17 1.95 3.96 9.46
N ALA A 18 3.23 3.63 9.66
CA ALA A 18 4.35 4.49 9.28
C ALA A 18 4.41 4.70 7.75
N ALA A 19 4.24 3.64 6.97
CA ALA A 19 4.14 3.72 5.52
C ALA A 19 2.96 4.59 5.08
N ASN A 20 1.76 4.37 5.64
CA ASN A 20 0.57 5.15 5.28
C ASN A 20 0.74 6.64 5.63
N LYS A 21 1.42 6.96 6.74
CA LYS A 21 1.80 8.33 7.12
C LYS A 21 2.80 8.92 6.12
N ARG A 22 3.82 8.16 5.72
CA ARG A 22 4.83 8.58 4.74
C ARG A 22 4.18 8.86 3.38
N VAL A 23 3.32 7.96 2.91
CA VAL A 23 2.52 8.13 1.70
C VAL A 23 1.69 9.41 1.77
N SER A 24 0.92 9.59 2.85
CA SER A 24 0.07 10.78 3.00
C SER A 24 0.88 12.08 2.98
N ASN A 25 2.07 12.09 3.60
CA ASN A 25 2.96 13.25 3.56
C ASN A 25 3.56 13.52 2.18
N ILE A 26 3.83 12.48 1.39
CA ILE A 26 4.33 12.61 0.03
C ILE A 26 3.21 13.14 -0.88
N LEU A 27 2.02 12.54 -0.80
CA LEU A 27 0.86 12.96 -1.57
C LEU A 27 0.43 14.39 -1.23
N ALA A 28 0.47 14.78 0.04
CA ALA A 28 0.16 16.16 0.46
C ALA A 28 1.18 17.20 -0.03
N LYS A 29 2.37 16.77 -0.49
CA LYS A 29 3.38 17.65 -1.10
C LYS A 29 3.31 17.66 -2.62
N SER A 30 2.54 16.77 -3.23
CA SER A 30 2.35 16.69 -4.68
C SER A 30 0.99 17.26 -5.05
N ASP A 31 0.97 18.35 -5.81
CA ASP A 31 -0.25 18.87 -6.47
C ASP A 31 -0.46 18.24 -7.85
N GLU A 32 0.16 17.09 -8.11
CA GLU A 32 0.10 16.44 -9.41
C GLU A 32 -1.20 15.66 -9.59
N THR A 33 -1.74 15.69 -10.81
CA THR A 33 -2.87 14.84 -11.17
C THR A 33 -2.38 13.40 -11.33
N LEU A 34 -2.87 12.53 -10.46
CA LEU A 34 -2.51 11.12 -10.45
C LEU A 34 -3.28 10.34 -11.53
N ASN A 35 -2.69 9.25 -11.99
CA ASN A 35 -3.33 8.39 -12.97
C ASN A 35 -4.36 7.49 -12.28
N GLU A 36 -5.36 7.01 -13.05
CA GLU A 36 -6.32 6.05 -12.50
C GLU A 36 -5.69 4.70 -12.16
N ARG A 37 -4.60 4.35 -12.88
CA ARG A 37 -3.92 3.06 -12.76
C ARG A 37 -2.41 3.24 -12.82
N VAL A 38 -1.70 2.35 -12.13
CA VAL A 38 -0.25 2.22 -12.24
C VAL A 38 0.11 1.72 -13.64
N ASN A 39 0.97 2.46 -14.31
CA ASN A 39 1.55 2.08 -15.58
C ASN A 39 2.77 1.18 -15.35
N ALA A 40 2.61 -0.13 -15.56
CA ALA A 40 3.71 -1.08 -15.40
C ALA A 40 4.87 -0.85 -16.39
N ALA A 41 4.60 -0.22 -17.54
CA ALA A 41 5.62 0.01 -18.57
C ALA A 41 6.63 1.10 -18.19
N THR A 42 6.30 1.97 -17.23
CA THR A 42 7.20 3.05 -16.77
C THR A 42 7.97 2.67 -15.52
N LEU A 43 7.70 1.50 -14.92
CA LEU A 43 8.45 1.00 -13.77
C LEU A 43 9.90 0.66 -14.18
N LYS A 44 10.87 1.26 -13.49
CA LYS A 44 12.30 1.11 -13.76
C LYS A 44 12.99 0.23 -12.71
N GLU A 45 12.66 0.44 -11.44
CA GLU A 45 13.33 -0.26 -10.34
C GLU A 45 12.71 -1.65 -10.09
N PRO A 46 13.51 -2.65 -9.71
CA PRO A 46 12.97 -3.97 -9.41
C PRO A 46 12.05 -3.95 -8.18
N GLU A 47 12.28 -3.06 -7.21
CA GLU A 47 11.46 -2.95 -6.00
C GLU A 47 10.05 -2.40 -6.28
N GLU A 48 9.91 -1.43 -7.19
CA GLU A 48 8.57 -0.92 -7.55
C GLU A 48 7.77 -1.93 -8.38
N ILE A 49 8.46 -2.73 -9.21
CA ILE A 49 7.84 -3.86 -9.92
C ILE A 49 7.40 -4.94 -8.93
N ALA A 50 8.27 -5.31 -7.98
CA ALA A 50 7.96 -6.28 -6.95
C ALA A 50 6.76 -5.83 -6.11
N LEU A 51 6.73 -4.57 -5.68
CA LEU A 51 5.61 -4.01 -4.93
C LEU A 51 4.32 -4.04 -5.74
N ALA A 52 4.34 -3.60 -7.00
CA ALA A 52 3.17 -3.62 -7.88
C ALA A 52 2.60 -5.03 -8.05
N MET A 53 3.47 -6.03 -8.26
CA MET A 53 3.08 -7.43 -8.38
C MET A 53 2.48 -7.95 -7.07
N GLN A 54 3.12 -7.70 -5.93
CA GLN A 54 2.61 -8.15 -4.63
C GLN A 54 1.25 -7.52 -4.30
N VAL A 55 1.04 -6.24 -4.61
CA VAL A 55 -0.25 -5.57 -4.41
C VAL A 55 -1.36 -6.25 -5.21
N VAL A 56 -1.08 -6.62 -6.47
CA VAL A 56 -2.06 -7.35 -7.31
C VAL A 56 -2.36 -8.73 -6.73
N VAL A 57 -1.33 -9.50 -6.41
CA VAL A 57 -1.47 -10.85 -5.83
C VAL A 57 -2.26 -10.80 -4.51
N LEU A 58 -1.94 -9.86 -3.64
CA LEU A 58 -2.62 -9.71 -2.37
C LEU A 58 -4.05 -9.25 -2.57
N ARG A 59 -4.33 -8.27 -3.43
CA ARG A 59 -5.72 -7.86 -3.71
C ARG A 59 -6.58 -9.08 -4.06
N ASP A 60 -6.10 -9.93 -4.97
CA ASP A 60 -6.84 -11.11 -5.42
C ASP A 60 -6.96 -12.16 -4.29
N LYS A 61 -5.93 -12.29 -3.44
CA LYS A 61 -5.96 -13.15 -2.24
C LYS A 61 -6.89 -12.63 -1.14
N LEU A 62 -7.02 -11.31 -1.02
CA LEU A 62 -7.82 -10.61 -0.02
C LEU A 62 -9.30 -10.55 -0.37
N GLU A 63 -9.64 -10.60 -1.65
CA GLU A 63 -11.00 -10.57 -2.16
C GLU A 63 -11.96 -11.59 -1.48
N PRO A 64 -11.60 -12.89 -1.35
CA PRO A 64 -12.42 -13.85 -0.60
C PRO A 64 -12.46 -13.53 0.91
N PHE A 65 -11.37 -13.06 1.51
CA PHE A 65 -11.36 -12.68 2.93
C PHE A 65 -12.30 -11.50 3.20
N PHE A 66 -12.41 -10.54 2.29
CA PHE A 66 -13.37 -9.45 2.41
C PHE A 66 -14.81 -9.93 2.23
N ALA A 67 -15.05 -10.86 1.30
CA ALA A 67 -16.38 -11.45 1.11
C ALA A 67 -16.84 -12.27 2.33
N GLU A 68 -15.92 -12.96 2.99
CA GLU A 68 -16.18 -13.79 4.19
C GLU A 68 -16.10 -13.00 5.51
N GLY A 69 -15.70 -11.73 5.48
CA GLY A 69 -15.49 -10.91 6.68
C GLY A 69 -14.27 -11.33 7.52
N ARG A 70 -13.30 -12.04 6.93
CA ARG A 70 -12.08 -12.56 7.58
C ARG A 70 -10.96 -11.52 7.57
N TYR A 71 -11.22 -10.37 8.20
CA TYR A 71 -10.30 -9.23 8.19
C TYR A 71 -8.99 -9.50 8.94
N GLN A 72 -9.00 -10.37 9.94
CA GLN A 72 -7.79 -10.70 10.69
C GLN A 72 -6.76 -11.41 9.78
N GLU A 73 -7.22 -12.30 8.91
CA GLU A 73 -6.36 -12.97 7.93
C GLU A 73 -5.94 -12.01 6.83
N ALA A 74 -6.85 -11.15 6.36
CA ALA A 74 -6.50 -10.09 5.43
C ALA A 74 -5.38 -9.18 5.96
N LEU A 75 -5.40 -8.88 7.26
CA LEU A 75 -4.39 -8.08 7.94
C LEU A 75 -3.04 -8.80 8.09
N VAL A 76 -3.06 -10.12 8.30
CA VAL A 76 -1.83 -10.95 8.30
C VAL A 76 -1.21 -10.96 6.90
N GLU A 77 -2.01 -11.17 5.86
CA GLU A 77 -1.56 -11.15 4.48
C GLU A 77 -1.00 -9.77 4.07
N LEU A 78 -1.66 -8.69 4.48
CA LEU A 78 -1.14 -7.32 4.29
C LEU A 78 0.17 -7.07 5.03
N SER A 79 0.48 -7.81 6.10
CA SER A 79 1.76 -7.64 6.79
C SER A 79 2.94 -8.07 5.94
N GLU A 80 2.74 -8.97 4.97
CA GLU A 80 3.80 -9.40 4.05
C GLU A 80 4.22 -8.27 3.09
N LEU A 81 3.32 -7.32 2.77
CA LEU A 81 3.66 -6.13 1.98
C LEU A 81 4.66 -5.23 2.67
N ARG A 82 4.80 -5.33 4.00
CA ARG A 82 5.71 -4.48 4.76
C ARG A 82 7.10 -4.49 4.14
N GLU A 83 7.65 -5.67 3.85
CA GLU A 83 9.00 -5.79 3.31
C GLU A 83 9.13 -5.14 1.93
N ALA A 84 8.13 -5.35 1.05
CA ALA A 84 8.12 -4.74 -0.27
C ALA A 84 7.98 -3.20 -0.22
N ILE A 85 7.16 -2.70 0.70
CA ILE A 85 6.97 -1.25 0.93
C ILE A 85 8.23 -0.62 1.50
N ASP A 86 8.83 -1.24 2.51
CA ASP A 86 10.07 -0.76 3.12
C ASP A 86 11.19 -0.75 2.08
N ALA A 87 11.37 -1.83 1.30
CA ALA A 87 12.33 -1.90 0.20
C ALA A 87 12.07 -0.84 -0.87
N PHE A 88 10.81 -0.62 -1.25
CA PHE A 88 10.43 0.47 -2.16
C PHE A 88 10.86 1.82 -1.60
N PHE A 89 10.56 2.11 -0.33
CA PHE A 89 10.89 3.41 0.26
C PHE A 89 12.37 3.63 0.58
N GLU A 90 13.14 2.57 0.73
CA GLU A 90 14.59 2.61 0.92
C GLU A 90 15.34 2.79 -0.41
N LYS A 91 14.88 2.10 -1.47
CA LYS A 91 15.61 2.04 -2.75
C LYS A 91 15.00 2.89 -3.86
N VAL A 92 13.69 3.13 -3.84
CA VAL A 92 12.97 3.88 -4.86
C VAL A 92 12.76 5.32 -4.42
N MET A 93 13.40 6.24 -5.14
CA MET A 93 13.20 7.67 -4.93
C MET A 93 11.90 8.11 -5.59
N VAL A 94 10.88 8.48 -4.82
CA VAL A 94 9.59 8.93 -5.40
C VAL A 94 9.72 10.28 -6.11
N ASN A 95 10.52 11.19 -5.53
CA ASN A 95 10.73 12.51 -6.10
C ASN A 95 11.88 12.48 -7.12
N VAL A 96 11.53 12.17 -8.38
CA VAL A 96 12.45 12.17 -9.53
C VAL A 96 12.14 13.32 -10.49
N GLU A 97 13.10 13.64 -11.35
CA GLU A 97 12.96 14.67 -12.40
C GLU A 97 11.95 14.26 -13.49
N ASP A 98 11.89 12.96 -13.79
CA ASP A 98 10.97 12.37 -14.75
C ASP A 98 9.53 12.43 -14.21
N GLN A 99 8.73 13.35 -14.77
CA GLN A 99 7.37 13.60 -14.33
C GLN A 99 6.46 12.38 -14.51
N GLU A 100 6.59 11.65 -15.61
CA GLU A 100 5.76 10.47 -15.86
C GLU A 100 6.05 9.36 -14.84
N LEU A 101 7.34 9.15 -14.53
CA LEU A 101 7.78 8.21 -13.51
C LEU A 101 7.32 8.63 -12.11
N ARG A 102 7.45 9.93 -11.78
CA ARG A 102 6.99 10.48 -10.50
C ARG A 102 5.49 10.28 -10.31
N ILE A 103 4.68 10.66 -11.29
CA ILE A 103 3.22 10.47 -11.25
C ILE A 103 2.88 8.99 -11.09
N ASN A 104 3.58 8.09 -11.78
CA ASN A 104 3.33 6.66 -11.67
C ASN A 104 3.64 6.11 -10.26
N ARG A 105 4.76 6.53 -9.66
CA ARG A 105 5.12 6.19 -8.28
C ARG A 105 4.12 6.73 -7.28
N LEU A 106 3.70 7.99 -7.44
CA LEU A 106 2.65 8.60 -6.60
C LEU A 106 1.30 7.85 -6.74
N THR A 107 0.91 7.49 -7.96
CA THR A 107 -0.29 6.69 -8.24
C THR A 107 -0.23 5.34 -7.52
N MET A 108 0.93 4.67 -7.54
CA MET A 108 1.12 3.40 -6.83
C MET A 108 0.95 3.56 -5.32
N LEU A 109 1.52 4.63 -4.74
CA LEU A 109 1.37 4.94 -3.33
C LEU A 109 -0.09 5.26 -2.95
N GLU A 110 -0.84 5.95 -3.81
CA GLU A 110 -2.26 6.20 -3.58
C GLU A 110 -3.08 4.90 -3.59
N LYS A 111 -2.84 3.99 -4.54
CA LYS A 111 -3.51 2.68 -4.57
C LYS A 111 -3.20 1.83 -3.36
N LEU A 112 -1.96 1.87 -2.88
CA LEU A 112 -1.56 1.24 -1.63
C LEU A 112 -2.35 1.81 -0.43
N ARG A 113 -2.47 3.14 -0.35
CA ARG A 113 -3.25 3.83 0.68
C ARG A 113 -4.74 3.48 0.62
N GLU A 114 -5.34 3.44 -0.57
CA GLU A 114 -6.73 3.02 -0.77
C GLU A 114 -6.96 1.60 -0.23
N LEU A 115 -6.06 0.66 -0.54
CA LEU A 115 -6.14 -0.72 -0.05
C LEU A 115 -6.10 -0.76 1.48
N PHE A 116 -5.20 0.00 2.11
CA PHE A 116 -5.12 0.08 3.57
C PHE A 116 -6.34 0.71 4.20
N LEU A 117 -6.85 1.81 3.63
CA LEU A 117 -8.06 2.46 4.13
C LEU A 117 -9.26 1.51 4.02
N ARG A 118 -9.38 0.75 2.93
CA ARG A 118 -10.45 -0.23 2.77
C ARG A 118 -10.41 -1.29 3.87
N VAL A 119 -9.23 -1.80 4.22
CA VAL A 119 -9.12 -2.77 5.32
C VAL A 119 -9.36 -2.12 6.67
N ALA A 120 -8.84 -0.92 6.91
CA ALA A 120 -8.99 -0.19 8.16
C ALA A 120 -10.45 0.23 8.44
N ASP A 121 -11.15 0.74 7.43
CA ASP A 121 -12.53 1.23 7.52
C ASP A 121 -13.49 0.08 7.84
N ILE A 122 -13.33 -1.05 7.15
CA ILE A 122 -14.13 -2.25 7.42
C ILE A 122 -13.82 -2.83 8.80
N SER A 123 -12.56 -2.78 9.23
CA SER A 123 -12.15 -3.22 10.57
C SER A 123 -12.74 -2.34 11.69
N LEU A 124 -13.09 -1.09 11.40
CA LEU A 124 -13.71 -0.15 12.33
C LEU A 124 -15.23 -0.33 12.45
N LEU A 125 -15.88 -0.91 11.43
CA LEU A 125 -17.31 -1.19 11.41
C LEU A 125 -17.73 -2.41 12.26
N GLN A 126 -16.80 -3.11 12.94
CA GLN A 126 -17.06 -4.29 13.81
C GLN A 126 -16.52 -4.20 15.25
#